data_AF-A0A2J6R7R5-F1
#
_entry.id   AF-A0A2J6R7R5-F1
#
_cell.length_a   1.000
_cell.length_b   1.000
_cell.length_c   1.000
_cell.angle_alpha   90.00
_cell.angle_beta   90.00
_cell.angle_gamma   90.00
#
_symmetry.space_group_name_H-M   'P 1'
#
loop_
_entity.id
_entity.type
_entity.pdbx_description
1 polymer ?
#
loop_
_entity_poly.entity_id
_entity_poly.type
_entity_poly.pdbx_seq_one_letter_code
_entity_poly.pdbx_strand_id
1 'polypeptide(L)'
;MKFSAYIRFSIHTLVCPVIFGPNASLAEQQNRSSSALLPPSLIVNKAIVALGGKEALESVTGVIYQVANFFRLKTTMENYDFYISDTVIAVSGNQNVTFSYPADGSSILQRIDRNWHLSEEWYFASPFAEPRSFSLVVRGGDDGYACYTEGNNIVYLPATVTQGYVDAGLTNYLVVRATKMSPRLMLQVLADNDTTSSLIALRGGVQRPSVASLALGLTVIFDSETYLPYNIRTVEGNALFGTSDRDLQVYNYTMVNGVKFPIRFTTTYQNAVIEDFEVTDIRFNPQLPSNFFEGLPANNSLVNGPIICYSLANIHGTLSNLSATHPAPGLDKVWNLVFEDSPGYAQLVIEFDDAVFVFDSPPHQSELVIEWVRQSLGKSVTHLWPSHHHHDHAYGTQDFINTGAKLVVPEVAQPFWSALPNASIISYNGGSPFIYRDSTTQLRLVWHEHSAHAADEGYAMVPTACPKADDPIVIFEADTWNPGLVSDGLDEYQARAWLDQALNDALSINAIVAPAHGIVANLTDLINYLEFPYPNLTTIDWTFGGPLC
;
A
#
# COMPACT_ATOMS: atom_id res chain seq x y z
N MET A 1 -7.07 17.77 27.21
CA MET A 1 -7.58 16.64 26.40
C MET A 1 -6.46 16.21 25.49
N LYS A 2 -5.86 15.04 25.72
CA LYS A 2 -4.78 14.50 24.90
C LYS A 2 -5.42 13.96 23.61
N PHE A 3 -5.13 14.56 22.46
CA PHE A 3 -5.39 13.91 21.17
C PHE A 3 -4.33 12.83 21.00
N SER A 4 -4.75 11.57 21.07
CA SER A 4 -3.92 10.46 20.63
C SER A 4 -3.99 10.45 19.11
N ALA A 5 -2.92 10.89 18.45
CA ALA A 5 -2.76 10.75 17.01
C ALA A 5 -2.39 9.29 16.75
N TYR A 6 -3.38 8.50 16.32
CA TYR A 6 -3.15 7.15 15.84
C TYR A 6 -2.85 7.21 14.34
N ILE A 7 -1.87 6.42 13.90
CA ILE A 7 -1.74 5.91 12.53
C ILE A 7 -3.14 5.47 12.08
N ARG A 8 -3.57 5.83 10.86
CA ARG A 8 -4.89 5.44 10.35
C ARG A 8 -4.74 4.68 9.04
N PHE A 9 -4.91 3.36 9.10
CA PHE A 9 -5.07 2.52 7.93
C PHE A 9 -6.53 2.50 7.47
N SER A 10 -6.75 2.73 6.17
CA SER A 10 -8.03 2.53 5.52
C SER A 10 -7.92 1.39 4.52
N ILE A 11 -8.92 0.54 4.47
CA ILE A 11 -8.84 -0.62 3.56
C ILE A 11 -8.84 -0.20 2.08
N HIS A 12 -9.44 0.94 1.73
CA HIS A 12 -9.36 1.46 0.36
C HIS A 12 -7.95 1.97 0.00
N THR A 13 -7.10 2.19 0.99
CA THR A 13 -5.78 2.80 0.83
C THR A 13 -4.73 1.73 0.69
N LEU A 14 -4.90 0.58 1.36
CA LEU A 14 -4.25 -0.69 1.03
C LEU A 14 -4.42 -1.14 -0.43
N VAL A 15 -5.36 -0.54 -1.16
CA VAL A 15 -5.55 -0.74 -2.60
C VAL A 15 -5.47 0.55 -3.43
N CYS A 16 -5.11 1.71 -2.85
CA CYS A 16 -4.80 2.95 -3.58
C CYS A 16 -3.27 3.06 -3.72
N PRO A 17 -2.69 2.84 -4.90
CA PRO A 17 -1.31 3.17 -5.14
C PRO A 17 -1.15 4.67 -5.40
N VAL A 18 0.10 5.12 -5.35
CA VAL A 18 0.50 6.51 -5.47
C VAL A 18 0.19 7.08 -6.86
N ILE A 19 -0.84 7.92 -6.98
CA ILE A 19 -1.10 8.66 -8.22
C ILE A 19 -0.10 9.82 -8.31
N PHE A 20 1.08 9.58 -8.88
CA PHE A 20 1.81 10.65 -9.56
C PHE A 20 0.94 11.11 -10.74
N GLY A 21 0.80 12.43 -10.92
CA GLY A 21 -0.19 13.04 -11.82
C GLY A 21 -0.23 12.48 -13.26
N PRO A 22 -1.22 12.91 -14.06
CA PRO A 22 -1.56 12.32 -15.36
C PRO A 22 -0.53 12.66 -16.45
N ASN A 23 0.71 12.20 -16.30
CA ASN A 23 1.80 12.41 -17.26
C ASN A 23 2.78 11.23 -17.33
N ALA A 24 2.44 10.04 -16.82
CA ALA A 24 3.04 8.83 -17.35
C ALA A 24 2.48 8.66 -18.76
N SER A 25 3.24 9.07 -19.77
CA SER A 25 2.76 9.12 -21.14
C SER A 25 2.29 7.73 -21.56
N LEU A 26 0.99 7.59 -21.87
CA LEU A 26 0.44 6.44 -22.61
C LEU A 26 1.12 6.27 -24.00
N ALA A 27 2.05 7.16 -24.36
CA ALA A 27 2.79 7.18 -25.60
C ALA A 27 3.87 6.08 -25.72
N GLU A 28 4.31 5.44 -24.63
CA GLU A 28 5.51 4.59 -24.67
C GLU A 28 5.28 3.08 -24.90
N GLN A 29 4.04 2.63 -25.12
CA GLN A 29 3.75 1.23 -25.50
C GLN A 29 3.52 1.02 -27.01
N GLN A 30 4.28 1.71 -27.87
CA GLN A 30 4.24 1.50 -29.32
C GLN A 30 5.21 0.42 -29.79
N ASN A 31 4.90 -0.86 -29.57
CA ASN A 31 5.55 -1.95 -30.30
C ASN A 31 4.74 -2.29 -31.56
N ARG A 32 5.26 -1.85 -32.72
CA ARG A 32 4.62 -1.97 -34.03
C ARG A 32 4.68 -3.41 -34.54
N SER A 33 3.54 -4.08 -34.65
CA SER A 33 3.35 -5.23 -35.56
C SER A 33 2.34 -4.87 -36.65
N SER A 34 2.67 -5.22 -37.89
CA SER A 34 2.07 -4.71 -39.13
C SER A 34 0.82 -5.47 -39.57
N SER A 35 -0.17 -5.61 -38.70
CA SER A 35 -1.56 -5.83 -39.13
C SER A 35 -2.28 -4.48 -39.13
N ALA A 36 -3.06 -4.15 -40.16
CA ALA A 36 -3.83 -2.91 -40.19
C ALA A 36 -4.79 -2.87 -38.97
N LEU A 37 -4.44 -2.07 -37.97
CA LEU A 37 -5.26 -1.86 -36.78
C LEU A 37 -6.60 -1.27 -37.22
N LEU A 38 -7.70 -1.84 -36.71
CA LEU A 38 -9.02 -1.26 -36.95
C LEU A 38 -9.08 0.14 -36.32
N PRO A 39 -9.78 1.11 -36.93
CA PRO A 39 -9.98 2.42 -36.31
C PRO A 39 -10.62 2.28 -34.92
N PRO A 40 -10.26 3.13 -33.94
CA PRO A 40 -10.81 3.09 -32.59
C PRO A 40 -12.33 3.05 -32.57
N SER A 41 -12.97 3.93 -33.35
CA SER A 41 -14.43 4.01 -33.46
C SER A 41 -15.07 2.72 -33.98
N LEU A 42 -14.40 1.97 -34.86
CA LEU A 42 -14.91 0.69 -35.34
C LEU A 42 -14.84 -0.39 -34.25
N ILE A 43 -13.75 -0.44 -33.47
CA ILE A 43 -13.62 -1.38 -32.33
C ILE A 43 -14.69 -1.07 -31.29
N VAL A 44 -14.85 0.20 -30.90
CA VAL A 44 -15.84 0.64 -29.92
C VAL A 44 -17.27 0.35 -30.39
N ASN A 45 -17.58 0.60 -31.67
CA ASN A 45 -18.92 0.28 -32.22
C ASN A 45 -19.19 -1.23 -32.20
N LYS A 46 -18.20 -2.07 -32.51
CA LYS A 46 -18.35 -3.53 -32.37
C LYS A 46 -18.63 -3.92 -30.92
N ALA A 47 -17.93 -3.32 -29.96
CA ALA A 47 -18.17 -3.55 -28.53
C ALA A 47 -19.58 -3.12 -28.09
N ILE A 48 -20.05 -1.94 -28.55
CA ILE A 48 -21.41 -1.45 -28.30
C ILE A 48 -22.45 -2.45 -28.83
N VAL A 49 -22.29 -2.94 -30.06
CA VAL A 49 -23.17 -3.97 -30.63
C VAL A 49 -23.12 -5.25 -29.80
N ALA A 50 -21.93 -5.71 -29.42
CA ALA A 50 -21.75 -6.92 -28.62
C ALA A 50 -22.42 -6.83 -27.24
N LEU A 51 -22.45 -5.63 -26.66
CA LEU A 51 -23.09 -5.32 -25.38
C LEU A 51 -24.61 -5.16 -25.44
N GLY A 52 -25.23 -5.15 -26.63
CA GLY A 52 -26.69 -4.99 -26.78
C GLY A 52 -27.12 -3.87 -27.71
N GLY A 53 -26.17 -3.07 -28.21
CA GLY A 53 -26.44 -1.93 -29.09
C GLY A 53 -26.57 -0.61 -28.35
N LYS A 54 -26.43 0.49 -29.11
CA LYS A 54 -26.38 1.86 -28.56
C LYS A 54 -27.66 2.23 -27.81
N GLU A 55 -28.83 1.99 -28.41
CA GLU A 55 -30.13 2.31 -27.81
C GLU A 55 -30.36 1.56 -26.49
N ALA A 56 -30.00 0.28 -26.43
CA ALA A 56 -30.12 -0.52 -25.22
C ALA A 56 -29.21 0.02 -24.09
N LEU A 57 -27.96 0.38 -24.41
CA LEU A 57 -27.04 0.99 -23.45
C LEU A 57 -27.48 2.39 -22.99
N GLU A 58 -28.05 3.21 -23.89
CA GLU A 58 -28.60 4.53 -23.56
C GLU A 58 -29.86 4.43 -22.71
N SER A 59 -30.61 3.33 -22.81
CA SER A 59 -31.79 3.05 -21.98
C SER A 59 -31.45 2.72 -20.52
N VAL A 60 -30.16 2.49 -20.21
CA VAL A 60 -29.70 2.24 -18.84
C VAL A 60 -29.68 3.57 -18.06
N THR A 61 -30.68 3.77 -17.20
CA THR A 61 -30.80 4.91 -16.30
C THR A 61 -30.32 4.59 -14.88
N GLY A 62 -30.23 3.31 -14.52
CA GLY A 62 -29.61 2.86 -13.28
C GLY A 62 -29.38 1.35 -13.24
N VAL A 63 -28.44 0.90 -12.43
CA VAL A 63 -28.10 -0.53 -12.27
C VAL A 63 -27.71 -0.82 -10.83
N ILE A 64 -28.17 -1.95 -10.28
CA ILE A 64 -27.58 -2.51 -9.05
C ILE A 64 -26.89 -3.81 -9.40
N TYR A 65 -25.58 -3.88 -9.15
CA TYR A 65 -24.83 -5.12 -9.09
C TYR A 65 -24.88 -5.66 -7.65
N GLN A 66 -25.64 -6.71 -7.42
CA GLN A 66 -25.74 -7.35 -6.11
C GLN A 66 -24.74 -8.50 -6.00
N VAL A 67 -23.85 -8.43 -5.02
CA VAL A 67 -22.78 -9.42 -4.72
C VAL A 67 -23.10 -10.04 -3.37
N ALA A 68 -23.79 -11.18 -3.36
CA ALA A 68 -24.23 -11.82 -2.11
C ALA A 68 -23.22 -12.79 -1.49
N ASN A 69 -22.45 -13.50 -2.33
CA ASN A 69 -21.80 -14.75 -1.91
C ASN A 69 -20.27 -14.74 -2.01
N PHE A 70 -19.69 -13.92 -2.89
CA PHE A 70 -18.26 -14.00 -3.20
C PHE A 70 -17.67 -12.61 -3.38
N PHE A 71 -16.86 -12.21 -2.40
CA PHE A 71 -16.05 -11.01 -2.40
C PHE A 71 -14.77 -11.29 -1.61
N ARG A 72 -13.62 -10.94 -2.18
CA ARG A 72 -12.32 -11.01 -1.51
C ARG A 72 -11.51 -9.77 -1.84
N LEU A 73 -10.73 -9.32 -0.86
CA LEU A 73 -9.81 -8.21 -1.02
C LEU A 73 -8.44 -8.59 -0.50
N LYS A 74 -7.41 -8.18 -1.23
CA LYS A 74 -6.01 -8.34 -0.87
C LYS A 74 -5.26 -7.04 -1.14
N THR A 75 -4.05 -6.93 -0.60
CA THR A 75 -3.15 -5.80 -0.80
C THR A 75 -1.88 -6.25 -1.53
N THR A 76 -1.12 -5.29 -2.06
CA THR A 76 0.29 -5.51 -2.44
C THR A 76 1.26 -4.71 -1.58
N MET A 77 0.75 -4.01 -0.57
CA MET A 77 1.51 -3.06 0.24
C MET A 77 2.07 -3.67 1.52
N GLU A 78 1.46 -4.75 2.00
CA GLU A 78 1.82 -5.49 3.23
C GLU A 78 2.11 -6.96 2.90
N ASN A 79 2.62 -7.24 1.71
CA ASN A 79 2.85 -8.62 1.30
C ASN A 79 4.01 -9.23 2.07
N TYR A 80 3.95 -10.52 2.34
CA TYR A 80 5.10 -11.24 2.89
C TYR A 80 6.11 -11.54 1.76
N ASP A 81 5.64 -11.71 0.52
CA ASP A 81 6.44 -11.90 -0.71
C ASP A 81 6.38 -10.68 -1.66
N PHE A 82 7.49 -10.39 -2.35
CA PHE A 82 7.65 -9.23 -3.22
C PHE A 82 6.66 -9.10 -4.37
N TYR A 83 6.23 -10.22 -4.98
CA TYR A 83 5.60 -10.20 -6.32
C TYR A 83 4.23 -10.86 -6.40
N ILE A 84 3.71 -11.38 -5.29
CA ILE A 84 2.37 -11.97 -5.23
C ILE A 84 1.53 -11.19 -4.22
N SER A 85 0.22 -11.14 -4.42
CA SER A 85 -0.68 -10.64 -3.37
C SER A 85 -1.05 -11.81 -2.46
N ASP A 86 -0.27 -12.00 -1.41
CA ASP A 86 -0.46 -13.04 -0.40
C ASP A 86 -1.23 -12.52 0.83
N THR A 87 -1.16 -11.22 1.11
CA THR A 87 -1.87 -10.61 2.23
C THR A 87 -3.33 -10.34 1.93
N VAL A 88 -4.20 -11.10 2.61
CA VAL A 88 -5.65 -10.94 2.55
C VAL A 88 -6.06 -9.83 3.49
N ILE A 89 -6.92 -8.92 3.02
CA ILE A 89 -7.45 -7.78 3.78
C ILE A 89 -8.89 -8.01 4.21
N ALA A 90 -9.68 -8.67 3.35
CA ALA A 90 -11.02 -9.14 3.66
C ALA A 90 -11.18 -10.56 3.13
N VAL A 91 -11.41 -11.51 4.05
CA VAL A 91 -11.53 -12.94 3.74
C VAL A 91 -12.85 -13.29 3.06
N SER A 92 -13.89 -12.49 3.35
CA SER A 92 -15.21 -12.61 2.74
C SER A 92 -16.00 -11.31 2.88
N GLY A 93 -17.12 -11.22 2.17
CA GLY A 93 -18.03 -10.09 2.28
C GLY A 93 -19.16 -10.16 1.26
N ASN A 94 -19.98 -9.13 1.28
CA ASN A 94 -21.00 -8.86 0.29
C ASN A 94 -21.00 -7.36 -0.04
N GLN A 95 -21.51 -7.01 -1.21
CA GLN A 95 -21.67 -5.62 -1.60
C GLN A 95 -22.81 -5.42 -2.58
N ASN A 96 -23.39 -4.23 -2.57
CA ASN A 96 -24.20 -3.72 -3.66
C ASN A 96 -23.49 -2.52 -4.27
N VAL A 97 -23.27 -2.56 -5.58
CA VAL A 97 -22.77 -1.41 -6.33
C VAL A 97 -23.89 -0.87 -7.19
N THR A 98 -24.40 0.29 -6.80
CA THR A 98 -25.54 0.93 -7.44
C THR A 98 -25.08 2.11 -8.26
N PHE A 99 -25.51 2.18 -9.51
CA PHE A 99 -25.29 3.30 -10.42
C PHE A 99 -26.61 4.00 -10.76
N SER A 100 -26.53 5.31 -10.95
CA SER A 100 -27.56 6.10 -11.61
C SER A 100 -26.92 6.96 -12.70
N TYR A 101 -27.64 7.11 -13.81
CA TYR A 101 -27.24 7.90 -14.95
C TYR A 101 -28.29 8.98 -15.21
N PRO A 102 -28.11 10.17 -14.63
CA PRO A 102 -29.02 11.27 -14.84
C PRO A 102 -29.23 11.61 -16.32
N ALA A 103 -30.45 12.00 -16.67
CA ALA A 103 -30.86 12.28 -18.05
C ALA A 103 -30.19 13.52 -18.65
N ASP A 104 -29.71 14.44 -17.80
CA ASP A 104 -28.92 15.60 -18.19
C ASP A 104 -27.49 15.23 -18.62
N GLY A 105 -27.12 13.94 -18.54
CA GLY A 105 -25.78 13.48 -18.83
C GLY A 105 -24.76 13.90 -17.79
N SER A 106 -25.22 14.33 -16.61
CA SER A 106 -24.33 14.67 -15.50
C SER A 106 -23.48 13.47 -15.08
N SER A 107 -22.49 13.80 -14.27
CA SER A 107 -21.44 12.90 -13.85
C SER A 107 -21.93 11.59 -13.23
N ILE A 108 -21.05 10.58 -13.24
CA ILE A 108 -21.35 9.26 -12.68
C ILE A 108 -21.80 9.38 -11.21
N LEU A 109 -22.95 8.78 -10.90
CA LEU A 109 -23.44 8.60 -9.53
C LEU A 109 -23.32 7.12 -9.17
N GLN A 110 -22.55 6.84 -8.12
CA GLN A 110 -22.38 5.49 -7.59
C GLN A 110 -22.63 5.49 -6.08
N ARG A 111 -23.23 4.41 -5.60
CA ARG A 111 -23.27 4.06 -4.18
C ARG A 111 -22.77 2.64 -4.00
N ILE A 112 -21.88 2.45 -3.03
CA ILE A 112 -21.33 1.16 -2.63
C ILE A 112 -21.81 0.91 -1.20
N ASP A 113 -22.69 -0.07 -1.04
CA ASP A 113 -23.06 -0.60 0.28
C ASP A 113 -22.29 -1.90 0.47
N ARG A 114 -21.39 -1.96 1.45
CA ARG A 114 -20.46 -3.09 1.61
C ARG A 114 -20.44 -3.59 3.04
N ASN A 115 -20.43 -4.92 3.18
CA ASN A 115 -20.16 -5.61 4.43
C ASN A 115 -18.99 -6.57 4.20
N TRP A 116 -17.98 -6.54 5.06
CA TRP A 116 -16.83 -7.44 4.97
C TRP A 116 -16.48 -8.05 6.32
N HIS A 117 -15.85 -9.22 6.24
CA HIS A 117 -15.13 -9.85 7.32
C HIS A 117 -13.65 -9.58 7.08
N LEU A 118 -13.06 -8.83 8.01
CA LEU A 118 -11.64 -8.53 7.99
C LEU A 118 -10.85 -9.84 8.19
N SER A 119 -9.65 -9.88 7.63
CA SER A 119 -8.67 -10.93 7.93
C SER A 119 -8.00 -10.70 9.29
N GLU A 120 -7.28 -11.72 9.74
CA GLU A 120 -6.41 -11.65 10.93
C GLU A 120 -5.25 -10.66 10.75
N GLU A 121 -4.95 -10.25 9.52
CA GLU A 121 -3.96 -9.19 9.21
C GLU A 121 -4.17 -7.94 10.07
N TRP A 122 -5.42 -7.62 10.40
CA TRP A 122 -5.75 -6.42 11.16
C TRP A 122 -5.63 -6.57 12.67
N TYR A 123 -5.08 -7.68 13.19
CA TYR A 123 -5.01 -7.93 14.64
C TYR A 123 -4.35 -6.77 15.40
N PHE A 124 -3.33 -6.14 14.80
CA PHE A 124 -2.60 -5.01 15.38
C PHE A 124 -3.48 -3.77 15.61
N ALA A 125 -4.53 -3.58 14.79
CA ALA A 125 -5.46 -2.46 14.89
C ALA A 125 -6.80 -2.83 15.55
N SER A 126 -7.22 -4.09 15.40
CA SER A 126 -8.46 -4.64 15.93
C SER A 126 -8.25 -6.13 16.24
N PRO A 127 -8.01 -6.51 17.51
CA PRO A 127 -7.67 -7.89 17.87
C PRO A 127 -8.78 -8.91 17.54
N PHE A 128 -10.02 -8.44 17.37
CA PHE A 128 -11.15 -9.28 17.00
C PHE A 128 -11.52 -9.20 15.51
N ALA A 129 -10.82 -8.37 14.73
CA ALA A 129 -11.06 -8.15 13.30
C ALA A 129 -12.55 -8.01 12.97
N GLU A 130 -13.27 -7.20 13.78
CA GLU A 130 -14.73 -7.14 13.77
C GLU A 130 -15.28 -6.87 12.36
N PRO A 131 -16.38 -7.54 11.96
CA PRO A 131 -17.02 -7.25 10.69
C PRO A 131 -17.38 -5.77 10.59
N ARG A 132 -17.21 -5.24 9.39
CA ARG A 132 -17.42 -3.82 9.13
C ARG A 132 -18.41 -3.63 7.99
N SER A 133 -19.20 -2.58 8.14
CA SER A 133 -20.26 -2.20 7.20
C SER A 133 -20.14 -0.72 6.90
N PHE A 134 -20.25 -0.35 5.62
CA PHE A 134 -20.30 1.05 5.23
C PHE A 134 -21.15 1.27 3.99
N SER A 135 -21.65 2.50 3.88
CA SER A 135 -22.31 3.04 2.69
C SER A 135 -21.46 4.21 2.17
N LEU A 136 -20.97 4.12 0.93
CA LEU A 136 -20.11 5.12 0.29
C LEU A 136 -20.78 5.65 -0.98
N VAL A 137 -21.03 6.95 -1.02
CA VAL A 137 -21.49 7.66 -2.21
C VAL A 137 -20.28 8.21 -2.97
N VAL A 138 -20.28 8.08 -4.29
CA VAL A 138 -19.28 8.63 -5.20
C VAL A 138 -20.01 9.39 -6.31
N ARG A 139 -19.63 10.64 -6.51
CA ARG A 139 -20.12 11.52 -7.56
C ARG A 139 -18.95 12.06 -8.37
N GLY A 140 -18.98 11.87 -9.68
CA GLY A 140 -17.97 12.46 -10.58
C GLY A 140 -18.24 13.94 -10.90
N GLY A 141 -17.56 14.46 -11.92
CA GLY A 141 -17.75 15.82 -12.44
C GLY A 141 -16.93 16.87 -11.69
N ASP A 142 -17.07 18.14 -12.09
CA ASP A 142 -16.25 19.25 -11.57
C ASP A 142 -16.43 19.47 -10.06
N ASP A 143 -17.65 19.27 -9.55
CA ASP A 143 -17.99 19.29 -8.11
C ASP A 143 -18.07 17.87 -7.51
N GLY A 144 -17.30 16.93 -8.06
CA GLY A 144 -17.29 15.54 -7.64
C GLY A 144 -16.83 15.35 -6.20
N TYR A 145 -17.37 14.34 -5.53
CA TYR A 145 -17.02 14.00 -4.16
C TYR A 145 -17.18 12.50 -3.90
N ALA A 146 -16.51 12.01 -2.86
CA ALA A 146 -16.85 10.74 -2.24
C ALA A 146 -17.12 10.93 -0.73
N CYS A 147 -18.14 10.26 -0.22
CA CYS A 147 -18.65 10.45 1.14
C CYS A 147 -19.17 9.14 1.72
N TYR A 148 -18.60 8.70 2.85
CA TYR A 148 -19.17 7.64 3.67
C TYR A 148 -20.40 8.20 4.40
N THR A 149 -21.59 7.77 3.97
CA THR A 149 -22.86 8.18 4.56
C THR A 149 -23.26 7.34 5.76
N GLU A 150 -22.71 6.13 5.87
CA GLU A 150 -22.85 5.24 7.02
C GLU A 150 -21.53 4.49 7.23
N GLY A 151 -21.12 4.32 8.49
CA GLY A 151 -19.94 3.53 8.84
C GLY A 151 -18.63 4.06 8.27
N ASN A 152 -17.60 3.22 8.29
CA ASN A 152 -16.27 3.56 7.81
C ASN A 152 -15.48 2.29 7.43
N ASN A 153 -14.34 2.50 6.78
CA ASN A 153 -13.39 1.44 6.46
C ASN A 153 -12.00 1.67 7.10
N ILE A 154 -11.93 2.42 8.19
CA ILE A 154 -10.71 2.75 8.92
C ILE A 154 -10.61 1.84 10.14
N VAL A 155 -9.60 0.97 10.16
CA VAL A 155 -9.53 -0.10 11.17
C VAL A 155 -9.33 0.38 12.61
N TYR A 156 -8.78 1.58 12.79
CA TYR A 156 -8.62 2.22 14.10
C TYR A 156 -9.85 3.00 14.57
N LEU A 157 -10.84 3.23 13.70
CA LEU A 157 -12.11 3.82 14.13
C LEU A 157 -13.08 2.72 14.54
N PRO A 158 -13.90 2.92 15.58
CA PRO A 158 -14.99 1.99 15.89
C PRO A 158 -15.88 1.79 14.65
N ALA A 159 -16.34 0.55 14.42
CA ALA A 159 -17.14 0.21 13.24
C ALA A 159 -18.47 1.00 13.17
N THR A 160 -18.98 1.49 14.30
CA THR A 160 -20.21 2.28 14.41
C THR A 160 -20.07 3.74 13.99
N VAL A 161 -18.85 4.22 13.78
CA VAL A 161 -18.57 5.62 13.47
C VAL A 161 -18.73 5.86 11.96
N THR A 162 -19.43 6.93 11.57
CA THR A 162 -19.52 7.34 10.16
C THR A 162 -18.40 8.31 9.81
N GLN A 163 -17.60 8.00 8.79
CA GLN A 163 -16.43 8.80 8.42
C GLN A 163 -16.77 10.15 7.76
N GLY A 164 -17.72 10.17 6.82
CA GLY A 164 -18.04 11.35 6.02
C GLY A 164 -17.17 11.50 4.77
N TYR A 165 -16.89 12.75 4.38
CA TYR A 165 -16.20 13.07 3.13
C TYR A 165 -14.75 12.62 3.15
N VAL A 166 -14.27 12.21 1.97
CA VAL A 166 -12.86 11.97 1.71
C VAL A 166 -12.27 13.12 0.89
N ASP A 167 -10.96 13.14 0.76
CA ASP A 167 -10.22 14.14 0.01
C ASP A 167 -10.39 13.99 -1.52
N ALA A 168 -9.84 14.95 -2.26
CA ALA A 168 -9.92 15.00 -3.71
C ALA A 168 -9.17 13.86 -4.42
N GLY A 169 -8.04 13.41 -3.87
CA GLY A 169 -7.25 12.31 -4.43
C GLY A 169 -7.99 10.98 -4.35
N LEU A 170 -8.48 10.62 -3.16
CA LEU A 170 -9.28 9.40 -2.98
C LEU A 170 -10.61 9.49 -3.76
N THR A 171 -11.23 10.67 -3.81
CA THR A 171 -12.42 10.93 -4.64
C THR A 171 -12.14 10.62 -6.12
N ASN A 172 -11.07 11.19 -6.69
CA ASN A 172 -10.72 10.96 -8.09
C ASN A 172 -10.49 9.48 -8.38
N TYR A 173 -9.74 8.80 -7.50
CA TYR A 173 -9.52 7.37 -7.59
C TYR A 173 -10.83 6.56 -7.60
N LEU A 174 -11.77 6.88 -6.71
CA LEU A 174 -13.07 6.21 -6.64
C LEU A 174 -13.93 6.49 -7.88
N VAL A 175 -13.88 7.72 -8.42
CA VAL A 175 -14.57 8.09 -9.67
C VAL A 175 -14.02 7.30 -10.85
N VAL A 176 -12.70 7.17 -10.96
CA VAL A 176 -12.06 6.35 -12.01
C VAL A 176 -12.51 4.89 -11.90
N ARG A 177 -12.55 4.31 -10.69
CA ARG A 177 -13.07 2.94 -10.47
C ARG A 177 -14.54 2.81 -10.87
N ALA A 178 -15.38 3.78 -10.50
CA ALA A 178 -16.78 3.82 -10.90
C ALA A 178 -16.93 3.84 -12.43
N THR A 179 -16.12 4.65 -13.12
CA THR A 179 -16.09 4.73 -14.59
C THR A 179 -15.74 3.40 -15.23
N LYS A 180 -14.69 2.70 -14.73
CA LYS A 180 -14.28 1.38 -15.24
C LYS A 180 -15.40 0.34 -15.14
N MET A 181 -16.22 0.39 -14.08
CA MET A 181 -17.34 -0.53 -13.83
C MET A 181 -18.66 -0.15 -14.53
N SER A 182 -18.72 1.04 -15.13
CA SER A 182 -19.95 1.59 -15.71
C SER A 182 -20.41 0.77 -16.93
N PRO A 183 -21.64 0.22 -16.96
CA PRO A 183 -22.23 -0.36 -18.17
C PRO A 183 -22.28 0.59 -19.37
N ARG A 184 -22.22 1.92 -19.13
CA ARG A 184 -22.20 2.94 -20.19
C ARG A 184 -20.79 3.35 -20.64
N LEU A 185 -19.73 2.70 -20.15
CA LEU A 185 -18.34 3.06 -20.46
C LEU A 185 -18.08 3.17 -21.97
N MET A 186 -18.59 2.24 -22.80
CA MET A 186 -18.35 2.29 -24.24
C MET A 186 -19.02 3.50 -24.93
N LEU A 187 -20.12 4.02 -24.38
CA LEU A 187 -20.74 5.24 -24.88
C LEU A 187 -19.85 6.46 -24.57
N GLN A 188 -19.18 6.47 -23.41
CA GLN A 188 -18.24 7.52 -23.04
C GLN A 188 -16.98 7.47 -23.92
N VAL A 189 -16.41 6.28 -24.14
CA VAL A 189 -15.26 6.10 -25.05
C VAL A 189 -15.62 6.46 -26.49
N LEU A 190 -16.85 6.17 -26.96
CA LEU A 190 -17.29 6.57 -28.30
C LEU A 190 -17.43 8.09 -28.46
N ALA A 191 -17.81 8.79 -27.38
CA ALA A 191 -17.97 10.24 -27.37
C ALA A 191 -16.62 10.99 -27.23
N ASP A 192 -15.55 10.28 -26.88
CA ASP A 192 -14.20 10.83 -26.80
C ASP A 192 -13.59 11.03 -28.19
N ASN A 193 -13.15 12.25 -28.46
CA ASN A 193 -12.50 12.62 -29.71
C ASN A 193 -11.00 12.30 -29.71
N ASP A 194 -10.42 11.91 -28.57
CA ASP A 194 -9.00 11.62 -28.39
C ASP A 194 -8.77 10.15 -28.02
N THR A 195 -9.07 9.28 -28.99
CA THR A 195 -8.89 7.84 -28.86
C THR A 195 -7.85 7.29 -29.83
N THR A 196 -7.09 6.30 -29.36
CA THR A 196 -6.13 5.56 -30.18
C THR A 196 -6.33 4.06 -30.03
N SER A 197 -6.00 3.29 -31.07
CA SER A 197 -6.15 1.83 -31.08
C SER A 197 -4.80 1.16 -31.19
N SER A 198 -4.63 0.05 -30.49
CA SER A 198 -3.40 -0.75 -30.50
C SER A 198 -3.72 -2.25 -30.32
N LEU A 199 -2.68 -3.08 -30.42
CA LEU A 199 -2.70 -4.44 -29.88
C LEU A 199 -1.87 -4.43 -28.59
N ILE A 200 -2.45 -4.88 -27.50
CA ILE A 200 -1.77 -5.04 -26.22
C ILE A 200 -1.59 -6.52 -25.95
N ALA A 201 -0.35 -6.92 -25.66
CA ALA A 201 -0.03 -8.26 -25.21
C ALA A 201 -0.40 -8.38 -23.73
N LEU A 202 -1.33 -9.29 -23.42
CA LEU A 202 -1.59 -9.68 -22.03
C LEU A 202 -0.61 -10.78 -21.59
N ARG A 203 -0.69 -11.17 -20.32
CA ARG A 203 0.06 -12.31 -19.76
C ARG A 203 -0.05 -13.53 -20.68
N GLY A 204 1.10 -14.16 -20.96
CA GLY A 204 1.20 -15.28 -21.91
C GLY A 204 1.40 -14.85 -23.38
N GLY A 205 1.57 -13.55 -23.65
CA GLY A 205 1.88 -13.02 -24.99
C GLY A 205 0.68 -12.92 -25.92
N VAL A 206 -0.54 -13.11 -25.40
CA VAL A 206 -1.77 -13.05 -26.20
C VAL A 206 -2.09 -11.60 -26.54
N GLN A 207 -1.99 -11.27 -27.82
CA GLN A 207 -2.31 -9.95 -28.36
C GLN A 207 -3.83 -9.76 -28.41
N ARG A 208 -4.32 -8.63 -27.90
CA ARG A 208 -5.74 -8.26 -27.94
C ARG A 208 -5.94 -6.83 -28.46
N PRO A 209 -7.02 -6.57 -29.23
CA PRO A 209 -7.35 -5.22 -29.66
C PRO A 209 -7.68 -4.36 -28.45
N SER A 210 -7.22 -3.11 -28.47
CA SER A 210 -7.46 -2.14 -27.41
C SER A 210 -7.75 -0.76 -27.96
N VAL A 211 -8.46 0.04 -27.17
CA VAL A 211 -8.71 1.46 -27.40
C VAL A 211 -8.35 2.24 -26.15
N ALA A 212 -7.37 3.14 -26.27
CA ALA A 212 -7.02 4.10 -25.24
C ALA A 212 -7.87 5.37 -25.41
N SER A 213 -8.39 5.89 -24.30
CA SER A 213 -9.12 7.16 -24.21
C SER A 213 -8.31 8.09 -23.31
N LEU A 214 -7.76 9.15 -23.89
CA LEU A 214 -6.94 10.11 -23.14
C LEU A 214 -7.80 10.96 -22.21
N ALA A 215 -9.03 11.31 -22.63
CA ALA A 215 -9.94 12.09 -21.80
C ALA A 215 -10.37 11.33 -20.52
N LEU A 216 -10.52 10.01 -20.60
CA LEU A 216 -10.88 9.16 -19.46
C LEU A 216 -9.66 8.60 -18.71
N GLY A 217 -8.44 8.80 -19.23
CA GLY A 217 -7.21 8.29 -18.63
C GLY A 217 -7.16 6.76 -18.54
N LEU A 218 -7.77 6.04 -19.48
CA LEU A 218 -7.88 4.58 -19.42
C LEU A 218 -7.75 3.91 -20.80
N THR A 219 -7.44 2.61 -20.79
CA THR A 219 -7.43 1.77 -21.98
C THR A 219 -8.39 0.61 -21.83
N VAL A 220 -9.28 0.41 -22.79
CA VAL A 220 -10.17 -0.75 -22.85
C VAL A 220 -9.56 -1.79 -23.77
N ILE A 221 -9.32 -2.98 -23.26
CA ILE A 221 -8.78 -4.14 -23.97
C ILE A 221 -9.93 -5.11 -24.17
N PHE A 222 -10.13 -5.57 -25.40
CA PHE A 222 -11.32 -6.31 -25.79
C PHE A 222 -11.02 -7.79 -26.01
N ASP A 223 -12.06 -8.60 -25.87
CA ASP A 223 -12.02 -9.95 -26.38
C ASP A 223 -11.93 -9.95 -27.92
N SER A 224 -11.02 -10.76 -28.47
CA SER A 224 -10.70 -10.69 -29.91
C SER A 224 -11.80 -11.27 -30.80
N GLU A 225 -12.64 -12.15 -30.26
CA GLU A 225 -13.73 -12.80 -30.99
C GLU A 225 -15.04 -12.05 -30.78
N THR A 226 -15.38 -11.75 -29.53
CA THR A 226 -16.68 -11.18 -29.16
C THR A 226 -16.71 -9.66 -29.13
N TYR A 227 -15.54 -8.99 -29.09
CA TYR A 227 -15.40 -7.55 -28.86
C TYR A 227 -16.02 -7.04 -27.56
N LEU A 228 -16.39 -7.93 -26.63
CA LEU A 228 -16.77 -7.51 -25.28
C LEU A 228 -15.53 -6.94 -24.57
N PRO A 229 -15.69 -5.90 -23.71
CA PRO A 229 -14.61 -5.49 -22.83
C PRO A 229 -14.09 -6.68 -22.02
N TYR A 230 -12.77 -6.79 -21.90
CA TYR A 230 -12.11 -7.89 -21.20
C TYR A 230 -11.27 -7.36 -20.05
N ASN A 231 -10.39 -6.38 -20.30
CA ASN A 231 -9.69 -5.62 -19.26
C ASN A 231 -9.94 -4.12 -19.48
N ILE A 232 -10.20 -3.38 -18.41
CA ILE A 232 -10.15 -1.92 -18.40
C ILE A 232 -8.93 -1.50 -17.58
N ARG A 233 -7.92 -0.98 -18.25
CA ARG A 233 -6.60 -0.63 -17.71
C ARG A 233 -6.51 0.84 -17.35
N THR A 234 -5.98 1.10 -16.16
CA THR A 234 -5.40 2.38 -15.78
C THR A 234 -3.91 2.18 -15.54
N VAL A 235 -3.10 3.20 -15.80
CA VAL A 235 -1.68 3.20 -15.47
C VAL A 235 -1.51 4.13 -14.28
N GLU A 236 -0.92 3.61 -13.22
CA GLU A 236 -0.78 4.30 -11.93
C GLU A 236 0.70 4.33 -11.54
N GLY A 237 1.08 5.34 -10.77
CA GLY A 237 2.40 5.34 -10.12
C GLY A 237 2.39 4.44 -8.88
N ASN A 238 3.56 3.93 -8.52
CA ASN A 238 3.79 3.26 -7.26
C ASN A 238 5.13 3.71 -6.72
N ALA A 239 5.23 3.88 -5.40
CA ALA A 239 6.48 4.28 -4.76
C ALA A 239 7.59 3.23 -4.94
N LEU A 240 7.25 1.94 -5.03
CA LEU A 240 8.21 0.82 -5.16
C LEU A 240 8.21 0.21 -6.56
N PHE A 241 7.02 -0.09 -7.10
CA PHE A 241 6.90 -0.72 -8.42
C PHE A 241 7.06 0.26 -9.60
N GLY A 242 7.13 1.58 -9.33
CA GLY A 242 7.12 2.60 -10.36
C GLY A 242 5.82 2.60 -11.16
N THR A 243 5.91 2.84 -12.47
CA THR A 243 4.74 2.84 -13.36
C THR A 243 4.15 1.44 -13.46
N SER A 244 2.88 1.30 -13.05
CA SER A 244 2.22 0.02 -12.83
C SER A 244 0.87 -0.06 -13.51
N ASP A 245 0.58 -1.22 -14.09
CA ASP A 245 -0.72 -1.50 -14.69
C ASP A 245 -1.74 -1.89 -13.60
N ARG A 246 -2.91 -1.25 -13.64
CA ARG A 246 -4.09 -1.64 -12.86
C ARG A 246 -5.25 -2.00 -13.77
N ASP A 247 -5.52 -3.29 -13.87
CA ASP A 247 -6.59 -3.82 -14.69
C ASP A 247 -7.83 -4.13 -13.86
N LEU A 248 -8.99 -3.68 -14.33
CA LEU A 248 -10.26 -4.30 -13.99
C LEU A 248 -10.60 -5.31 -15.09
N GLN A 249 -10.43 -6.58 -14.80
CA GLN A 249 -10.86 -7.66 -15.67
C GLN A 249 -12.35 -7.93 -15.46
N VAL A 250 -13.11 -8.02 -16.56
CA VAL A 250 -14.55 -8.28 -16.57
C VAL A 250 -14.88 -9.43 -17.52
N TYR A 251 -15.69 -10.38 -17.07
CA TYR A 251 -16.01 -11.58 -17.85
C TYR A 251 -17.31 -12.24 -17.39
N ASN A 252 -17.67 -13.36 -18.04
CA ASN A 252 -18.92 -14.11 -17.85
C ASN A 252 -20.16 -13.23 -18.02
N TYR A 253 -20.27 -12.57 -19.17
CA TYR A 253 -21.38 -11.67 -19.46
C TYR A 253 -22.73 -12.39 -19.47
N THR A 254 -23.73 -11.79 -18.83
CA THR A 254 -25.14 -12.22 -18.85
C THR A 254 -26.03 -11.15 -19.49
N MET A 255 -27.13 -11.58 -20.12
CA MET A 255 -28.07 -10.69 -20.79
C MET A 255 -29.20 -10.29 -19.83
N VAL A 256 -29.42 -8.99 -19.65
CA VAL A 256 -30.51 -8.43 -18.85
C VAL A 256 -31.16 -7.29 -19.64
N ASN A 257 -32.45 -7.41 -19.95
CA ASN A 257 -33.22 -6.40 -20.70
C ASN A 257 -32.53 -5.89 -21.98
N GLY A 258 -31.90 -6.81 -22.72
CA GLY A 258 -31.24 -6.50 -24.00
C GLY A 258 -29.82 -5.95 -23.87
N VAL A 259 -29.29 -5.80 -22.65
CA VAL A 259 -27.90 -5.37 -22.39
C VAL A 259 -27.11 -6.52 -21.77
N LYS A 260 -25.87 -6.71 -22.21
CA LYS A 260 -24.93 -7.63 -21.58
C LYS A 260 -24.17 -6.95 -20.46
N PHE A 261 -24.19 -7.56 -19.28
CA PHE A 261 -23.46 -7.12 -18.11
C PHE A 261 -22.45 -8.19 -17.68
N PRO A 262 -21.21 -7.83 -17.32
CA PRO A 262 -20.28 -8.80 -16.73
C PRO A 262 -20.78 -9.21 -15.33
N ILE A 263 -20.57 -10.47 -14.96
CA ILE A 263 -20.90 -10.97 -13.61
C ILE A 263 -19.67 -11.31 -12.78
N ARG A 264 -18.48 -11.30 -13.38
CA ARG A 264 -17.20 -11.46 -12.68
C ARG A 264 -16.36 -10.21 -12.86
N PHE A 265 -15.84 -9.71 -11.75
CA PHE A 265 -15.00 -8.53 -11.67
C PHE A 265 -13.76 -8.88 -10.87
N THR A 266 -12.60 -8.76 -11.50
CA THR A 266 -11.31 -9.05 -10.86
C THR A 266 -10.38 -7.87 -11.09
N THR A 267 -9.98 -7.19 -10.02
CA THR A 267 -8.98 -6.13 -10.09
C THR A 267 -7.59 -6.74 -9.88
N THR A 268 -6.68 -6.48 -10.81
CA THR A 268 -5.27 -6.86 -10.68
C THR A 268 -4.36 -5.64 -10.70
N TYR A 269 -3.32 -5.67 -9.88
CA TYR A 269 -2.24 -4.68 -9.84
C TYR A 269 -0.92 -5.36 -10.16
N GLN A 270 -0.21 -4.95 -11.22
CA GLN A 270 0.99 -5.65 -11.70
C GLN A 270 0.79 -7.18 -11.84
N ASN A 271 -0.41 -7.59 -12.27
CA ASN A 271 -0.91 -8.97 -12.36
C ASN A 271 -1.23 -9.70 -11.03
N ALA A 272 -0.99 -9.08 -9.88
CA ALA A 272 -1.44 -9.61 -8.59
C ALA A 272 -2.93 -9.30 -8.39
N VAL A 273 -3.74 -10.30 -8.03
CA VAL A 273 -5.18 -10.11 -7.80
C VAL A 273 -5.40 -9.42 -6.45
N ILE A 274 -5.96 -8.22 -6.46
CA ILE A 274 -6.20 -7.41 -5.26
C ILE A 274 -7.69 -7.29 -4.90
N GLU A 275 -8.60 -7.54 -5.83
CA GLU A 275 -10.04 -7.61 -5.56
C GLU A 275 -10.69 -8.62 -6.50
N ASP A 276 -11.59 -9.45 -5.99
CA ASP A 276 -12.32 -10.40 -6.82
C ASP A 276 -13.73 -10.60 -6.26
N PHE A 277 -14.74 -10.41 -7.11
CA PHE A 277 -16.13 -10.59 -6.72
C PHE A 277 -17.04 -11.07 -7.86
N GLU A 278 -18.16 -11.65 -7.46
CA GLU A 278 -19.20 -12.16 -8.36
C GLU A 278 -20.54 -11.48 -8.13
N VAL A 279 -21.10 -10.95 -9.20
CA VAL A 279 -22.45 -10.41 -9.20
C VAL A 279 -23.43 -11.55 -9.33
N THR A 280 -24.23 -11.72 -8.28
CA THR A 280 -25.25 -12.76 -8.18
C THR A 280 -26.60 -12.33 -8.74
N ASP A 281 -26.89 -11.02 -8.76
CA ASP A 281 -28.12 -10.46 -9.33
C ASP A 281 -27.87 -9.06 -9.92
N ILE A 282 -28.62 -8.72 -10.97
CA ILE A 282 -28.53 -7.43 -11.67
C ILE A 282 -29.92 -6.82 -11.75
N ARG A 283 -30.11 -5.69 -11.06
CA ARG A 283 -31.37 -4.94 -11.14
C ARG A 283 -31.23 -3.81 -12.14
N PHE A 284 -32.01 -3.90 -13.21
CA PHE A 284 -32.02 -2.95 -14.31
C PHE A 284 -33.03 -1.82 -14.04
N ASN A 285 -32.58 -0.57 -14.17
CA ASN A 285 -33.35 0.65 -13.95
C ASN A 285 -34.20 0.61 -12.66
N PRO A 286 -33.58 0.35 -11.49
CA PRO A 286 -34.29 0.29 -10.23
C PRO A 286 -34.89 1.65 -9.87
N GLN A 287 -36.02 1.63 -9.16
CA GLN A 287 -36.56 2.84 -8.54
C GLN A 287 -35.76 3.12 -7.26
N LEU A 288 -35.07 4.26 -7.22
CA LEU A 288 -34.23 4.67 -6.11
C LEU A 288 -34.84 5.92 -5.43
N PRO A 289 -34.71 6.04 -4.10
CA PRO A 289 -35.05 7.29 -3.41
C PRO A 289 -34.30 8.49 -4.00
N SER A 290 -34.93 9.67 -3.99
CA SER A 290 -34.31 10.89 -4.56
C SER A 290 -33.02 11.30 -3.84
N ASN A 291 -32.87 10.94 -2.57
CA ASN A 291 -31.71 11.23 -1.74
C ASN A 291 -30.68 10.08 -1.69
N PHE A 292 -30.81 9.06 -2.54
CA PHE A 292 -30.01 7.84 -2.43
C PHE A 292 -28.50 8.06 -2.64
N PHE A 293 -28.15 9.06 -3.46
CA PHE A 293 -26.77 9.46 -3.78
C PHE A 293 -26.37 10.80 -3.14
N GLU A 294 -27.04 11.20 -2.06
CA GLU A 294 -26.67 12.42 -1.33
C GLU A 294 -25.62 12.09 -0.27
N GLY A 295 -24.56 12.91 -0.22
CA GLY A 295 -23.57 12.88 0.86
C GLY A 295 -24.14 13.40 2.18
N LEU A 296 -23.33 13.32 3.24
CA LEU A 296 -23.68 13.92 4.52
C LEU A 296 -23.71 15.46 4.43
N PRO A 297 -24.45 16.13 5.34
CA PRO A 297 -24.23 17.55 5.60
C PRO A 297 -22.74 17.80 5.94
N ALA A 298 -22.12 18.84 5.37
CA ALA A 298 -20.68 19.08 5.46
C ALA A 298 -20.14 19.14 6.91
N ASN A 299 -20.96 19.62 7.86
CA ASN A 299 -20.61 19.71 9.28
C ASN A 299 -20.63 18.37 10.03
N ASN A 300 -21.05 17.28 9.38
CA ASN A 300 -21.13 15.95 9.95
C ASN A 300 -19.98 15.02 9.49
N SER A 301 -19.01 15.55 8.75
CA SER A 301 -17.79 14.82 8.38
C SER A 301 -16.81 14.82 9.54
N LEU A 302 -16.22 13.66 9.85
CA LEU A 302 -15.12 13.58 10.81
C LEU A 302 -13.81 14.11 10.23
N VAL A 303 -13.71 14.16 8.90
CA VAL A 303 -12.54 14.64 8.18
C VAL A 303 -12.75 16.08 7.77
N ASN A 304 -11.95 16.98 8.37
CA ASN A 304 -11.69 18.34 7.91
C ASN A 304 -10.21 18.44 7.51
N GLY A 305 -9.85 18.06 6.29
CA GLY A 305 -8.49 18.22 5.78
C GLY A 305 -8.19 17.40 4.51
N PRO A 306 -7.23 17.82 3.68
CA PRO A 306 -6.79 17.05 2.53
C PRO A 306 -6.04 15.79 2.99
N ILE A 307 -6.55 14.63 2.62
CA ILE A 307 -5.97 13.31 2.87
C ILE A 307 -5.44 12.75 1.54
N ILE A 308 -4.36 13.28 0.98
CA ILE A 308 -3.83 12.79 -0.31
C ILE A 308 -3.59 11.26 -0.21
N CYS A 309 -3.71 10.43 -1.28
CA CYS A 309 -3.45 8.97 -1.18
C CYS A 309 -2.08 8.63 -0.53
N TYR A 310 -1.12 9.56 -0.49
CA TYR A 310 0.12 9.48 0.32
C TYR A 310 -0.10 9.44 1.85
N SER A 311 -1.10 10.17 2.36
CA SER A 311 -1.32 10.39 3.79
C SER A 311 -2.16 9.28 4.44
N LEU A 312 -2.30 8.11 3.83
CA LEU A 312 -3.21 7.07 4.31
C LEU A 312 -2.52 5.84 4.90
N ALA A 313 -1.19 5.82 4.91
CA ALA A 313 -0.45 5.31 6.07
C ALA A 313 -0.56 6.29 7.26
N ASN A 314 -1.00 7.54 7.04
CA ASN A 314 -1.02 8.63 8.02
C ASN A 314 0.31 8.78 8.78
N ILE A 315 1.43 8.44 8.15
CA ILE A 315 2.74 8.83 8.68
C ILE A 315 2.96 10.27 8.24
N HIS A 316 2.85 11.17 9.22
CA HIS A 316 2.97 12.61 9.04
C HIS A 316 4.00 13.15 10.02
N GLY A 317 4.03 14.45 10.24
CA GLY A 317 4.88 15.07 11.24
C GLY A 317 5.48 16.35 10.72
N THR A 318 6.11 17.09 11.63
CA THR A 318 6.83 18.30 11.29
C THR A 318 8.21 18.28 11.93
N LEU A 319 9.19 18.86 11.24
CA LEU A 319 10.56 18.94 11.76
C LEU A 319 10.63 19.64 13.13
N SER A 320 9.74 20.61 13.40
CA SER A 320 9.66 21.29 14.70
C SER A 320 9.21 20.41 15.86
N ASN A 321 8.53 19.30 15.58
CA ASN A 321 8.06 18.32 16.57
C ASN A 321 8.88 17.03 16.53
N LEU A 322 10.01 17.01 15.82
CA LEU A 322 10.94 15.89 15.82
C LEU A 322 11.76 15.89 17.10
N SER A 323 11.67 14.80 17.86
CA SER A 323 12.48 14.50 19.03
C SER A 323 13.60 13.54 18.63
N ALA A 324 14.84 13.85 19.02
CA ALA A 324 16.01 13.03 18.74
C ALA A 324 16.68 12.64 20.06
N THR A 325 16.75 11.34 20.35
CA THR A 325 17.30 10.81 21.61
C THR A 325 18.33 9.72 21.34
N HIS A 326 19.16 9.42 22.33
CA HIS A 326 20.08 8.28 22.27
C HIS A 326 19.45 7.08 23.00
N PRO A 327 19.27 5.92 22.33
CA PRO A 327 18.62 4.77 22.96
C PRO A 327 19.47 4.10 24.03
N ALA A 328 20.81 4.25 23.98
CA ALA A 328 21.73 3.58 24.88
C ALA A 328 22.93 4.46 25.28
N PRO A 329 23.45 4.36 26.52
CA PRO A 329 24.67 5.04 26.93
C PRO A 329 25.90 4.58 26.14
N GLY A 330 26.81 5.49 25.79
CA GLY A 330 28.06 5.14 25.08
C GLY A 330 27.89 4.91 23.58
N LEU A 331 26.64 4.96 23.08
CA LEU A 331 26.28 4.97 21.67
C LEU A 331 25.75 6.35 21.28
N ASP A 332 26.52 7.39 21.61
CA ASP A 332 26.16 8.81 21.44
C ASP A 332 26.01 9.23 19.96
N LYS A 333 26.32 8.33 19.03
CA LYS A 333 26.16 8.51 17.58
C LYS A 333 24.98 7.74 16.99
N VAL A 334 24.22 7.08 17.84
CA VAL A 334 22.99 6.36 17.51
C VAL A 334 21.82 7.22 17.97
N TRP A 335 20.95 7.59 17.05
CA TRP A 335 19.82 8.48 17.28
C TRP A 335 18.51 7.73 17.02
N ASN A 336 17.59 7.81 17.96
CA ASN A 336 16.20 7.41 17.80
C ASN A 336 15.36 8.66 17.57
N LEU A 337 14.73 8.76 16.40
CA LEU A 337 13.94 9.91 15.97
C LEU A 337 12.45 9.58 16.08
N VAL A 338 11.69 10.44 16.75
CA VAL A 338 10.24 10.32 16.92
C VAL A 338 9.57 11.66 16.63
N PHE A 339 8.54 11.66 15.80
CA PHE A 339 7.70 12.84 15.55
C PHE A 339 6.57 12.90 16.59
N GLU A 340 6.65 13.84 17.54
CA GLU A 340 5.69 13.94 18.65
C GLU A 340 4.27 14.30 18.18
N ASP A 341 4.14 14.95 17.03
CA ASP A 341 2.87 15.28 16.38
C ASP A 341 2.35 14.16 15.46
N SER A 342 3.12 13.08 15.27
CA SER A 342 2.74 11.87 14.55
C SER A 342 3.33 10.62 15.24
N PRO A 343 2.93 10.34 16.50
CA PRO A 343 3.47 9.22 17.25
C PRO A 343 3.02 7.88 16.66
N GLY A 344 3.84 6.84 16.83
CA GLY A 344 3.56 5.47 16.35
C GLY A 344 4.59 4.94 15.34
N TYR A 345 5.51 5.78 14.90
CA TYR A 345 6.66 5.40 14.07
C TYR A 345 7.92 6.09 14.59
N ALA A 346 9.04 5.37 14.60
CA ALA A 346 10.36 5.86 14.96
C ALA A 346 11.37 5.45 13.88
N GLN A 347 12.39 6.28 13.68
CA GLN A 347 13.49 5.98 12.74
C GLN A 347 14.81 6.02 13.47
N LEU A 348 15.68 5.05 13.19
CA LEU A 348 17.04 5.05 13.70
C LEU A 348 17.97 5.77 12.71
N VAL A 349 18.90 6.57 13.24
CA VAL A 349 19.99 7.20 12.47
C VAL A 349 21.31 6.90 13.15
N ILE A 350 22.30 6.44 12.39
CA ILE A 350 23.65 6.17 12.90
C ILE A 350 24.65 7.08 12.17
N GLU A 351 25.39 7.87 12.95
CA GLU A 351 26.40 8.79 12.46
C GLU A 351 27.81 8.22 12.63
N PHE A 352 28.39 7.70 11.54
CA PHE A 352 29.81 7.35 11.48
C PHE A 352 30.68 8.55 11.09
N ASP A 353 31.99 8.40 11.23
CA ASP A 353 32.98 9.42 10.81
C ASP A 353 32.76 9.89 9.35
N ASP A 354 32.54 8.96 8.42
CA ASP A 354 32.43 9.20 6.97
C ASP A 354 31.08 8.83 6.36
N ALA A 355 30.12 8.36 7.16
CA ALA A 355 28.82 7.90 6.70
C ALA A 355 27.69 8.27 7.67
N VAL A 356 26.49 8.42 7.13
CA VAL A 356 25.23 8.44 7.90
C VAL A 356 24.30 7.39 7.33
N PHE A 357 23.82 6.50 8.21
CA PHE A 357 22.82 5.48 7.91
C PHE A 357 21.48 5.92 8.47
N VAL A 358 20.42 5.77 7.68
CA VAL A 358 19.02 5.91 8.11
C VAL A 358 18.34 4.55 7.97
N PHE A 359 17.51 4.23 8.94
CA PHE A 359 16.76 2.99 9.04
C PHE A 359 15.30 3.30 8.73
N ASP A 360 14.78 2.58 7.74
CA ASP A 360 13.47 2.78 7.13
C ASP A 360 13.24 4.18 6.53
N SER A 361 12.20 4.22 5.70
CA SER A 361 11.82 5.35 4.86
C SER A 361 10.30 5.48 4.78
N PRO A 362 9.61 5.75 5.90
CA PRO A 362 8.20 6.10 5.85
C PRO A 362 7.92 7.26 4.90
N PRO A 363 6.79 7.25 4.18
CA PRO A 363 6.40 8.36 3.33
C PRO A 363 6.27 9.65 4.17
N HIS A 364 6.57 10.80 3.56
CA HIS A 364 6.58 12.15 4.19
C HIS A 364 7.68 12.36 5.24
N GLN A 365 7.89 11.44 6.19
CA GLN A 365 8.93 11.57 7.21
C GLN A 365 10.36 11.41 6.64
N SER A 366 10.53 10.68 5.53
CA SER A 366 11.78 10.58 4.76
C SER A 366 12.43 11.95 4.49
N GLU A 367 11.69 12.90 3.92
CA GLU A 367 12.17 14.25 3.62
C GLU A 367 12.57 15.01 4.89
N LEU A 368 11.80 14.86 5.97
CA LEU A 368 12.06 15.51 7.25
C LEU A 368 13.32 14.98 7.93
N VAL A 369 13.57 13.66 7.86
CA VAL A 369 14.79 13.06 8.41
C VAL A 369 16.02 13.44 7.59
N ILE A 370 15.91 13.48 6.25
CA ILE A 370 16.98 14.01 5.38
C ILE A 370 17.32 15.46 5.79
N GLU A 371 16.31 16.28 5.99
CA GLU A 371 16.51 17.66 6.42
C GLU A 371 17.12 17.74 7.83
N TRP A 372 16.64 16.94 8.78
CA TRP A 372 17.18 16.87 10.13
C TRP A 372 18.66 16.48 10.13
N VAL A 373 19.05 15.43 9.40
CA VAL A 373 20.46 15.00 9.28
C VAL A 373 21.33 16.14 8.77
N ARG A 374 20.86 16.87 7.74
CA ARG A 374 21.58 18.01 7.18
C ARG A 374 21.73 19.15 8.18
N GLN A 375 20.67 19.48 8.93
CA GLN A 375 20.67 20.62 9.86
C GLN A 375 21.41 20.32 11.16
N SER A 376 21.23 19.12 11.72
CA SER A 376 21.69 18.75 13.05
C SER A 376 23.07 18.08 13.04
N LEU A 377 23.37 17.26 12.04
CA LEU A 377 24.65 16.55 11.94
C LEU A 377 25.63 17.25 10.97
N GLY A 378 25.15 18.18 10.14
CA GLY A 378 25.97 18.83 9.12
C GLY A 378 26.48 17.88 8.03
N LYS A 379 25.82 16.72 7.89
CA LYS A 379 26.18 15.62 6.98
C LYS A 379 25.04 15.35 6.00
N SER A 380 25.31 14.53 5.00
CA SER A 380 24.30 13.98 4.10
C SER A 380 24.06 12.51 4.45
N VAL A 381 22.83 12.04 4.21
CA VAL A 381 22.52 10.61 4.32
C VAL A 381 23.28 9.87 3.22
N THR A 382 24.09 8.89 3.61
CA THR A 382 24.93 8.12 2.67
C THR A 382 24.36 6.75 2.36
N HIS A 383 23.60 6.19 3.30
CA HIS A 383 23.02 4.86 3.20
C HIS A 383 21.61 4.88 3.78
N LEU A 384 20.69 4.23 3.08
CA LEU A 384 19.38 3.86 3.58
C LEU A 384 19.36 2.34 3.71
N TRP A 385 18.92 1.85 4.87
CA TRP A 385 18.60 0.45 5.07
C TRP A 385 17.11 0.34 5.39
N PRO A 386 16.26 -0.06 4.42
CA PRO A 386 14.92 -0.51 4.74
C PRO A 386 15.02 -1.87 5.43
N SER A 387 14.35 -1.99 6.57
CA SER A 387 14.20 -3.26 7.30
C SER A 387 13.50 -4.30 6.41
N HIS A 388 12.47 -3.89 5.68
CA HIS A 388 11.72 -4.68 4.71
C HIS A 388 10.91 -3.80 3.73
N HIS A 389 10.19 -4.44 2.81
CA HIS A 389 9.51 -3.79 1.69
C HIS A 389 8.09 -3.26 1.95
N HIS A 390 7.55 -3.36 3.18
CA HIS A 390 6.22 -2.83 3.47
C HIS A 390 6.19 -1.31 3.37
N HIS A 391 5.00 -0.80 3.06
CA HIS A 391 4.86 0.55 2.54
C HIS A 391 5.25 1.66 3.53
N ASP A 392 5.02 1.46 4.81
CA ASP A 392 5.41 2.35 5.91
C ASP A 392 6.91 2.33 6.22
N HIS A 393 7.66 1.35 5.71
CA HIS A 393 9.12 1.29 5.80
C HIS A 393 9.81 1.72 4.50
N ALA A 394 9.10 1.64 3.37
CA ALA A 394 9.74 1.69 2.06
C ALA A 394 9.31 2.86 1.16
N TYR A 395 8.12 3.46 1.35
CA TYR A 395 7.57 4.37 0.34
C TYR A 395 8.30 5.70 0.17
N GLY A 396 9.09 6.12 1.15
CA GLY A 396 9.98 7.28 1.09
C GLY A 396 11.38 6.98 0.54
N THR A 397 11.66 5.75 0.09
CA THR A 397 13.00 5.32 -0.36
C THR A 397 13.56 6.22 -1.47
N GLN A 398 12.71 6.65 -2.41
CA GLN A 398 13.16 7.46 -3.54
C GLN A 398 13.75 8.81 -3.10
N ASP A 399 13.31 9.37 -1.97
CA ASP A 399 13.83 10.63 -1.44
C ASP A 399 15.30 10.51 -1.05
N PHE A 400 15.67 9.38 -0.44
CA PHE A 400 17.06 9.07 -0.08
C PHE A 400 17.92 8.80 -1.32
N ILE A 401 17.41 8.06 -2.30
CA ILE A 401 18.11 7.84 -3.58
C ILE A 401 18.39 9.17 -4.28
N ASN A 402 17.41 10.07 -4.30
CA ASN A 402 17.54 11.39 -4.94
C ASN A 402 18.59 12.28 -4.27
N THR A 403 18.92 12.03 -3.00
CA THR A 403 20.02 12.72 -2.30
C THR A 403 21.37 12.01 -2.40
N GLY A 404 21.44 10.89 -3.13
CA GLY A 404 22.66 10.13 -3.40
C GLY A 404 22.95 9.00 -2.41
N ALA A 405 22.00 8.65 -1.53
CA ALA A 405 22.15 7.53 -0.62
C ALA A 405 22.17 6.19 -1.38
N LYS A 406 22.95 5.23 -0.89
CA LYS A 406 22.94 3.85 -1.36
C LYS A 406 21.92 3.04 -0.57
N LEU A 407 21.21 2.13 -1.24
CA LEU A 407 20.36 1.16 -0.57
C LEU A 407 21.19 -0.01 -0.11
N VAL A 408 21.04 -0.40 1.15
CA VAL A 408 21.61 -1.65 1.66
C VAL A 408 20.45 -2.61 1.87
N VAL A 409 20.42 -3.75 1.16
CA VAL A 409 19.27 -4.68 1.20
C VAL A 409 19.73 -6.14 1.13
N PRO A 410 18.94 -7.11 1.61
CA PRO A 410 19.25 -8.51 1.39
C PRO A 410 19.36 -8.86 -0.10
N GLU A 411 20.24 -9.80 -0.46
CA GLU A 411 20.47 -10.26 -1.83
C GLU A 411 19.18 -10.80 -2.47
N VAL A 412 18.32 -11.44 -1.68
CA VAL A 412 17.00 -11.93 -2.13
C VAL A 412 16.08 -10.80 -2.60
N ALA A 413 16.23 -9.61 -2.02
CA ALA A 413 15.41 -8.43 -2.29
C ALA A 413 15.97 -7.56 -3.43
N GLN A 414 17.23 -7.78 -3.82
CA GLN A 414 17.92 -6.94 -4.81
C GLN A 414 17.12 -6.74 -6.11
N PRO A 415 16.46 -7.75 -6.72
CA PRO A 415 15.66 -7.55 -7.92
C PRO A 415 14.46 -6.61 -7.72
N PHE A 416 13.84 -6.63 -6.53
CA PHE A 416 12.72 -5.76 -6.18
C PHE A 416 13.19 -4.31 -6.09
N TRP A 417 14.23 -4.06 -5.28
CA TRP A 417 14.76 -2.72 -5.06
C TRP A 417 15.45 -2.11 -6.28
N SER A 418 15.95 -2.95 -7.21
CA SER A 418 16.54 -2.50 -8.48
C SER A 418 15.53 -1.88 -9.45
N ALA A 419 14.22 -2.04 -9.20
CA ALA A 419 13.18 -1.39 -9.99
C ALA A 419 13.12 0.12 -9.76
N LEU A 420 13.67 0.61 -8.64
CA LEU A 420 13.70 2.03 -8.31
C LEU A 420 14.70 2.80 -9.19
N PRO A 421 14.27 3.92 -9.82
CA PRO A 421 15.14 4.74 -10.64
C PRO A 421 16.40 5.22 -9.90
N ASN A 422 17.56 5.01 -10.52
CA ASN A 422 18.88 5.42 -10.02
C ASN A 422 19.33 4.76 -8.71
N ALA A 423 18.68 3.69 -8.25
CA ALA A 423 19.10 2.98 -7.06
C ALA A 423 20.54 2.44 -7.18
N SER A 424 21.38 2.76 -6.21
CA SER A 424 22.70 2.18 -6.04
C SER A 424 22.65 1.20 -4.87
N ILE A 425 22.77 -0.09 -5.17
CA ILE A 425 22.48 -1.15 -4.19
C ILE A 425 23.76 -1.82 -3.70
N ILE A 426 23.85 -2.00 -2.39
CA ILE A 426 24.79 -2.89 -1.70
C ILE A 426 23.97 -4.06 -1.15
N SER A 427 24.26 -5.27 -1.60
CA SER A 427 23.56 -6.47 -1.10
C SER A 427 24.35 -7.24 -0.05
N TYR A 428 23.63 -7.90 0.85
CA TYR A 428 24.17 -8.81 1.86
C TYR A 428 23.27 -10.04 2.02
N ASN A 429 23.72 -11.09 2.71
CA ASN A 429 22.91 -12.31 2.90
C ASN A 429 23.22 -12.99 4.24
N GLY A 430 22.50 -14.07 4.56
CA GLY A 430 22.61 -14.75 5.85
C GLY A 430 23.97 -15.42 6.12
N GLY A 431 24.80 -15.63 5.09
CA GLY A 431 26.17 -16.13 5.27
C GLY A 431 27.21 -15.01 5.41
N SER A 432 26.85 -13.79 5.03
CA SER A 432 27.76 -12.64 4.97
C SER A 432 26.95 -11.37 5.29
N PRO A 433 26.71 -11.06 6.57
CA PRO A 433 26.03 -9.84 6.97
C PRO A 433 26.77 -8.61 6.46
N PHE A 434 26.03 -7.52 6.26
CA PHE A 434 26.66 -6.23 6.04
C PHE A 434 27.27 -5.72 7.35
N ILE A 435 28.53 -5.30 7.30
CA ILE A 435 29.26 -4.77 8.47
C ILE A 435 29.87 -3.43 8.09
N TYR A 436 29.60 -2.40 8.89
CA TYR A 436 30.23 -1.09 8.82
C TYR A 436 30.79 -0.71 10.18
N ARG A 437 31.95 -0.05 10.25
CA ARG A 437 32.51 0.38 11.54
C ARG A 437 33.40 1.60 11.41
N ASP A 438 33.43 2.39 12.47
CA ASP A 438 34.45 3.42 12.70
C ASP A 438 35.19 3.18 14.03
N SER A 439 35.81 4.21 14.58
CA SER A 439 36.56 4.11 15.83
C SER A 439 35.69 4.01 17.10
N THR A 440 34.39 4.28 16.99
CA THR A 440 33.47 4.40 18.13
C THR A 440 32.32 3.38 18.10
N THR A 441 31.82 3.06 16.90
CA THR A 441 30.60 2.27 16.70
C THR A 441 30.81 1.25 15.57
N GLN A 442 30.06 0.16 15.59
CA GLN A 442 29.86 -0.67 14.40
C GLN A 442 28.36 -0.83 14.12
N LEU A 443 28.02 -1.17 12.89
CA LEU A 443 26.71 -1.59 12.44
C LEU A 443 26.82 -2.98 11.81
N ARG A 444 25.92 -3.88 12.18
CA ARG A 444 25.71 -5.17 11.52
C ARG A 444 24.26 -5.28 11.08
N LEU A 445 24.04 -5.58 9.80
CA LEU A 445 22.70 -5.83 9.26
C LEU A 445 22.56 -7.33 9.03
N VAL A 446 21.52 -7.89 9.65
CA VAL A 446 21.26 -9.32 9.74
C VAL A 446 20.04 -9.63 8.89
N TRP A 447 20.09 -10.74 8.16
CA TRP A 447 18.95 -11.30 7.45
C TRP A 447 19.07 -12.81 7.46
N HIS A 448 17.96 -13.50 7.70
CA HIS A 448 17.87 -14.96 7.70
C HIS A 448 16.84 -15.42 6.66
N GLU A 449 17.08 -16.59 6.09
CA GLU A 449 16.05 -17.26 5.29
C GLU A 449 14.88 -17.61 6.21
N HIS A 450 13.64 -17.30 5.79
CA HIS A 450 12.42 -17.40 6.60
C HIS A 450 12.35 -16.40 7.76
N SER A 451 12.53 -15.12 7.43
CA SER A 451 12.26 -14.05 8.40
C SER A 451 10.82 -14.05 8.89
N ALA A 452 10.58 -13.44 10.05
CA ALA A 452 9.35 -13.62 10.81
C ALA A 452 8.15 -12.84 10.24
N HIS A 453 8.41 -11.73 9.56
CA HIS A 453 7.41 -10.79 9.06
C HIS A 453 7.41 -10.61 7.54
N ALA A 454 8.56 -10.54 6.87
CA ALA A 454 8.59 -10.37 5.40
C ALA A 454 9.81 -11.06 4.78
N ALA A 455 9.75 -11.39 3.48
CA ALA A 455 10.81 -12.14 2.80
C ALA A 455 12.19 -11.47 2.86
N ASP A 456 12.24 -10.13 2.90
CA ASP A 456 13.46 -9.34 3.08
C ASP A 456 13.63 -8.74 4.47
N GLU A 457 12.78 -9.07 5.42
CA GLU A 457 12.91 -8.54 6.77
C GLU A 457 14.26 -8.93 7.37
N GLY A 458 15.00 -7.91 7.77
CA GLY A 458 16.18 -8.03 8.61
C GLY A 458 16.07 -7.18 9.87
N TYR A 459 16.99 -7.40 10.79
CA TYR A 459 17.18 -6.54 11.96
C TYR A 459 18.64 -6.07 12.01
N ALA A 460 18.91 -5.01 12.76
CA ALA A 460 20.25 -4.43 12.86
C ALA A 460 20.80 -4.49 14.27
N MET A 461 22.11 -4.71 14.38
CA MET A 461 22.84 -4.74 15.64
C MET A 461 23.92 -3.67 15.68
N VAL A 462 23.86 -2.82 16.70
CA VAL A 462 24.69 -1.62 16.85
C VAL A 462 25.34 -1.60 18.24
N PRO A 463 26.56 -2.14 18.39
CA PRO A 463 27.38 -1.99 19.57
C PRO A 463 28.45 -0.91 19.38
N THR A 464 29.22 -0.65 20.44
CA THR A 464 30.47 0.12 20.32
C THR A 464 31.47 -0.62 19.41
N ALA A 465 32.48 0.07 18.89
CA ALA A 465 33.42 -0.51 17.90
C ALA A 465 34.20 -1.73 18.40
N CYS A 466 34.43 -1.82 19.72
CA CYS A 466 35.10 -2.95 20.37
C CYS A 466 34.45 -3.21 21.74
N PRO A 467 33.27 -3.83 21.77
CA PRO A 467 32.48 -3.91 22.99
C PRO A 467 33.06 -4.94 23.98
N LYS A 468 32.83 -4.68 25.27
CA LYS A 468 33.02 -5.63 26.36
C LYS A 468 31.73 -6.41 26.61
N ALA A 469 31.83 -7.47 27.43
CA ALA A 469 30.71 -8.36 27.73
C ALA A 469 29.44 -7.61 28.15
N ASP A 470 29.56 -6.59 29.00
CA ASP A 470 28.42 -5.85 29.57
C ASP A 470 28.16 -4.52 28.86
N ASP A 471 28.84 -4.23 27.75
CA ASP A 471 28.59 -2.99 27.00
C ASP A 471 27.23 -3.05 26.31
N PRO A 472 26.47 -1.94 26.27
CA PRO A 472 25.14 -1.93 25.69
C PRO A 472 25.19 -2.15 24.18
N ILE A 473 24.14 -2.76 23.66
CA ILE A 473 23.89 -2.93 22.23
C ILE A 473 22.50 -2.45 21.90
N VAL A 474 22.37 -1.73 20.79
CA VAL A 474 21.08 -1.29 20.25
C VAL A 474 20.70 -2.21 19.11
N ILE A 475 19.48 -2.73 19.16
CA ILE A 475 18.87 -3.50 18.09
C ILE A 475 17.78 -2.66 17.44
N PHE A 476 17.82 -2.54 16.12
CA PHE A 476 16.67 -2.06 15.37
C PHE A 476 15.89 -3.25 14.86
N GLU A 477 14.63 -3.34 15.26
CA GLU A 477 13.65 -4.37 14.90
C GLU A 477 12.41 -3.61 14.44
N ALA A 478 11.77 -4.03 13.35
CA ALA A 478 10.68 -3.25 12.77
C ALA A 478 9.32 -3.66 13.34
N ASP A 479 8.89 -4.87 13.02
CA ASP A 479 7.47 -5.25 13.03
C ASP A 479 7.16 -6.53 13.81
N THR A 480 8.18 -7.29 14.23
CA THR A 480 7.98 -8.53 15.00
C THR A 480 7.78 -8.27 16.49
N TRP A 481 8.28 -7.14 17.00
CA TRP A 481 8.02 -6.70 18.37
C TRP A 481 7.85 -5.17 18.49
N ASN A 482 6.61 -4.77 18.78
CA ASN A 482 6.20 -3.36 18.85
C ASN A 482 5.87 -2.90 20.29
N PRO A 483 6.87 -2.77 21.19
CA PRO A 483 6.66 -2.45 22.60
C PRO A 483 5.93 -1.10 22.80
N GLY A 484 4.97 -1.08 23.72
CA GLY A 484 4.25 0.14 24.09
C GLY A 484 3.09 0.53 23.16
N LEU A 485 2.83 -0.20 22.07
CA LEU A 485 1.57 -0.11 21.34
C LEU A 485 0.45 -0.77 22.18
N VAL A 486 -0.61 0.00 22.47
CA VAL A 486 -1.65 -0.34 23.46
C VAL A 486 -2.85 -1.08 22.84
N SER A 487 -2.61 -1.94 21.84
CA SER A 487 -3.65 -2.79 21.24
C SER A 487 -3.44 -4.27 21.55
N ASP A 488 -3.37 -4.61 22.85
CA ASP A 488 -3.64 -5.92 23.50
C ASP A 488 -3.22 -7.25 22.85
N GLY A 489 -2.33 -7.26 21.85
CA GLY A 489 -1.83 -8.48 21.23
C GLY A 489 -0.45 -8.27 20.66
N LEU A 490 0.57 -8.66 21.41
CA LEU A 490 1.82 -9.09 20.81
C LEU A 490 1.47 -10.28 19.90
N ASP A 491 1.87 -10.25 18.63
CA ASP A 491 1.90 -11.48 17.84
C ASP A 491 3.01 -12.37 18.42
N GLU A 492 2.63 -13.23 19.36
CA GLU A 492 3.57 -14.12 20.02
C GLU A 492 4.27 -15.04 19.02
N TYR A 493 3.65 -15.37 17.89
CA TYR A 493 4.27 -16.22 16.89
C TYR A 493 5.44 -15.49 16.22
N GLN A 494 5.21 -14.26 15.73
CA GLN A 494 6.28 -13.45 15.11
C GLN A 494 7.37 -13.09 16.13
N ALA A 495 6.97 -12.67 17.33
CA ALA A 495 7.92 -12.29 18.37
C ALA A 495 8.78 -13.48 18.86
N ARG A 496 8.20 -14.70 18.96
CA ARG A 496 8.98 -15.91 19.27
C ARG A 496 9.90 -16.30 18.13
N ALA A 497 9.43 -16.21 16.88
CA ALA A 497 10.25 -16.50 15.71
C ALA A 497 11.47 -15.56 15.64
N TRP A 498 11.29 -14.27 15.96
CA TRP A 498 12.40 -13.33 16.08
C TRP A 498 13.33 -13.66 17.27
N LEU A 499 12.79 -13.99 18.45
CA LEU A 499 13.63 -14.42 19.59
C LEU A 499 14.46 -15.67 19.29
N ASP A 500 13.92 -16.64 18.54
CA ASP A 500 14.67 -17.80 18.08
C ASP A 500 15.84 -17.38 17.18
N GLN A 501 15.64 -16.43 16.26
CA GLN A 501 16.72 -15.88 15.43
C GLN A 501 17.76 -15.14 16.29
N ALA A 502 17.33 -14.24 17.17
CA ALA A 502 18.19 -13.51 18.08
C ALA A 502 19.04 -14.44 18.96
N LEU A 503 18.44 -15.52 19.47
CA LEU A 503 19.14 -16.54 20.24
C LEU A 503 20.19 -17.26 19.40
N ASN A 504 19.85 -17.63 18.16
CA ASN A 504 20.78 -18.31 17.25
C ASN A 504 21.99 -17.43 16.89
N ASP A 505 21.79 -16.11 16.83
CA ASP A 505 22.86 -15.14 16.58
C ASP A 505 23.68 -14.81 17.86
N ALA A 506 23.27 -15.38 18.99
CA ALA A 506 23.79 -15.16 20.33
C ALA A 506 23.67 -13.69 20.80
N LEU A 507 22.50 -13.09 20.55
CA LEU A 507 22.19 -11.74 20.99
C LEU A 507 22.22 -11.64 22.52
N SER A 508 22.89 -10.59 23.03
CA SER A 508 22.98 -10.30 24.46
C SER A 508 21.59 -10.16 25.10
N ILE A 509 21.41 -10.74 26.28
CA ILE A 509 20.16 -10.61 27.04
C ILE A 509 19.88 -9.15 27.43
N ASN A 510 20.93 -8.33 27.55
CA ASN A 510 20.86 -6.92 27.93
C ASN A 510 20.69 -5.98 26.71
N ALA A 511 20.32 -6.51 25.55
CA ALA A 511 20.07 -5.70 24.36
C ALA A 511 18.94 -4.69 24.59
N ILE A 512 19.12 -3.49 24.05
CA ILE A 512 18.10 -2.44 24.00
C ILE A 512 17.52 -2.45 22.59
N VAL A 513 16.21 -2.59 22.47
CA VAL A 513 15.49 -2.59 21.20
C VAL A 513 14.93 -1.19 20.95
N ALA A 514 15.29 -0.61 19.81
CA ALA A 514 14.75 0.62 19.27
C ALA A 514 13.86 0.26 18.07
N PRO A 515 12.54 0.07 18.29
CA PRO A 515 11.67 -0.48 17.26
C PRO A 515 11.26 0.58 16.22
N ALA A 516 10.85 0.16 15.02
CA ALA A 516 10.18 1.05 14.07
C ALA A 516 8.81 1.49 14.62
N HIS A 517 8.06 0.56 15.24
CA HIS A 517 6.80 0.90 15.91
C HIS A 517 6.88 0.69 17.43
N GLY A 518 6.47 1.72 18.18
CA GLY A 518 6.41 1.66 19.63
C GLY A 518 7.45 2.53 20.34
N ILE A 519 8.00 2.02 21.44
CA ILE A 519 8.95 2.74 22.30
C ILE A 519 10.20 1.90 22.58
N VAL A 520 11.35 2.55 22.77
CA VAL A 520 12.58 1.86 23.16
C VAL A 520 12.36 1.01 24.41
N ALA A 521 12.76 -0.26 24.38
CA ALA A 521 12.54 -1.25 25.44
C ALA A 521 13.73 -2.20 25.61
N ASN A 522 13.82 -2.91 26.72
CA ASN A 522 14.88 -3.92 26.90
C ASN A 522 14.40 -5.27 26.36
N LEU A 523 15.27 -6.03 25.70
CA LEU A 523 14.95 -7.39 25.24
C LEU A 523 14.40 -8.29 26.37
N THR A 524 14.87 -8.08 27.62
CA THR A 524 14.35 -8.75 28.80
C THR A 524 12.85 -8.58 29.00
N ASP A 525 12.28 -7.47 28.57
CA ASP A 525 10.85 -7.21 28.69
C ASP A 525 10.04 -8.19 27.83
N LEU A 526 10.48 -8.44 26.59
CA LEU A 526 9.89 -9.44 25.70
C LEU A 526 10.12 -10.87 26.21
N ILE A 527 11.36 -11.19 26.62
CA ILE A 527 11.71 -12.52 27.14
C ILE A 527 10.83 -12.87 28.33
N ASN A 528 10.67 -11.93 29.27
CA ASN A 528 9.84 -12.11 30.46
C ASN A 528 8.35 -12.22 30.09
N TYR A 529 7.88 -11.40 29.15
CA TYR A 529 6.50 -11.45 28.68
C TYR A 529 6.13 -12.82 28.08
N LEU A 530 7.03 -13.39 27.26
CA LEU A 530 6.82 -14.67 26.57
C LEU A 530 7.21 -15.91 27.41
N GLU A 531 7.75 -15.72 28.62
CA GLU A 531 8.42 -16.76 29.42
C GLU A 531 9.43 -17.57 28.57
N PHE A 532 10.15 -16.88 27.67
CA PHE A 532 11.03 -17.52 26.70
C PHE A 532 12.35 -17.96 27.36
N PRO A 533 12.81 -19.21 27.17
CA PRO A 533 14.03 -19.70 27.79
C PRO A 533 15.28 -19.12 27.11
N TYR A 534 15.72 -17.94 27.59
CA TYR A 534 16.87 -17.21 27.03
C TYR A 534 18.11 -17.33 27.96
N PRO A 535 19.29 -17.76 27.46
CA PRO A 535 20.51 -17.85 28.25
C PRO A 535 21.09 -16.47 28.58
N ASN A 536 21.95 -16.40 29.60
CA ASN A 536 22.62 -15.16 30.01
C ASN A 536 23.80 -14.82 29.07
N LEU A 537 23.48 -14.56 27.81
CA LEU A 537 24.43 -14.16 26.77
C LEU A 537 24.85 -12.70 26.97
N THR A 538 26.11 -12.45 26.72
CA THR A 538 26.77 -11.14 26.81
C THR A 538 27.01 -10.57 25.42
N THR A 539 27.37 -9.30 25.34
CA THR A 539 27.60 -8.62 24.04
C THR A 539 28.69 -9.30 23.22
N ILE A 540 29.73 -9.85 23.86
CA ILE A 540 30.84 -10.51 23.16
C ILE A 540 30.54 -11.94 22.72
N ASP A 541 29.39 -12.50 23.12
CA ASP A 541 28.96 -13.84 22.68
C ASP A 541 28.37 -13.83 21.28
N TRP A 542 28.06 -12.66 20.72
CA TRP A 542 27.54 -12.49 19.36
C TRP A 542 28.39 -13.24 18.33
N THR A 543 27.74 -14.05 17.49
CA THR A 543 28.45 -14.92 16.55
C THR A 543 28.30 -14.50 15.08
N PHE A 544 27.26 -13.74 14.75
CA PHE A 544 26.90 -13.47 13.37
C PHE A 544 27.82 -12.45 12.68
N GLY A 545 28.44 -12.84 11.56
CA GLY A 545 29.41 -11.99 10.84
C GLY A 545 30.82 -11.95 11.45
N GLY A 546 31.13 -12.83 12.40
CA GLY A 546 32.46 -12.96 13.00
C GLY A 546 32.73 -12.02 14.18
N PRO A 547 33.97 -11.98 14.71
CA PRO A 547 34.30 -11.27 15.94
C PRO A 547 33.94 -9.78 15.94
N LEU A 548 33.58 -9.25 17.11
CA LEU A 548 33.27 -7.83 17.32
C LEU A 548 34.52 -6.94 17.47
N CYS A 549 35.69 -7.54 17.74
CA CYS A 549 36.96 -6.84 18.00
C CYS A 549 38.10 -7.44 17.16
#